data_AF-A0A261A5M4-F1
#
_entry.id   AF-A0A261A5M4-F1
#
_cell.length_a   1.000
_cell.length_b   1.000
_cell.length_c   1.000
_cell.angle_alpha   90.00
_cell.angle_beta   90.00
_cell.angle_gamma   90.00
#
_symmetry.space_group_name_H-M   'P 1'
#
loop_
_entity.id
_entity.type
_entity.pdbx_description
1 polymer ?
#
loop_
_entity_poly.entity_id
_entity_poly.type
_entity_poly.pdbx_seq_one_letter_code
_entity_poly.pdbx_strand_id
1 'polypeptide(L)'
;LILHGAEPSTVNYSGFPLLSIHDWPAIVNSTHIETVQIGVFTVPMDTSSKATYWVHKLEAIRSVLNYVMEIFNSEIKCFDIKDDVTSSELHWIFNWMTSRTTIFKAIYVNITQATTEDLNLFFQNVKVSDCLELRGSRNSDNCNPPYRFFQSVKHFINITDRFWLGKRHLDSFNCTVIYLSKTRFSSEDMNIYLRKWKEGKTFSRLKLCFIETTDVNVEKLLEGMDVTEVPLETVRKYKTQRGNYITIRGGFDITRHDGVVATVNIRRWPTANEFTWVVWPDWIRAIHGESIIG
;
A
#
# COMPACT_ATOMS: atom_id res chain seq x y z
N LEU A 1 -6.51 -12.24 2.94
CA LEU A 1 -5.44 -13.25 2.90
C LEU A 1 -4.16 -12.60 3.36
N ILE A 2 -3.51 -13.16 4.37
CA ILE A 2 -2.09 -12.92 4.66
C ILE A 2 -1.33 -14.13 4.11
N LEU A 3 -0.51 -13.91 3.09
CA LEU A 3 0.27 -14.94 2.42
C LEU A 3 1.72 -14.83 2.87
N HIS A 4 2.19 -15.84 3.56
CA HIS A 4 3.58 -16.02 3.96
C HIS A 4 4.23 -17.11 3.12
N GLY A 5 5.55 -17.10 2.99
CA GLY A 5 6.37 -18.10 2.32
C GLY A 5 6.84 -19.24 3.24
N ALA A 6 7.36 -18.91 4.41
CA ALA A 6 7.89 -19.85 5.39
C ALA A 6 6.97 -19.99 6.63
N GLU A 7 6.21 -18.95 6.95
CA GLU A 7 5.25 -18.98 8.04
C GLU A 7 3.85 -19.40 7.58
N PRO A 8 2.95 -19.77 8.51
CA PRO A 8 1.57 -20.10 8.19
C PRO A 8 0.83 -18.95 7.52
N SER A 9 0.13 -19.26 6.44
CA SER A 9 -0.74 -18.29 5.76
C SER A 9 -2.13 -18.26 6.39
N THR A 10 -2.79 -17.11 6.41
CA THR A 10 -4.08 -16.95 7.12
C THR A 10 -5.13 -16.26 6.26
N VAL A 11 -6.37 -16.74 6.34
CA VAL A 11 -7.54 -16.02 5.83
C VAL A 11 -8.27 -15.38 7.00
N ASN A 12 -8.51 -14.08 6.93
CA ASN A 12 -9.02 -13.28 8.04
C ASN A 12 -10.34 -12.61 7.68
N TYR A 13 -11.20 -12.41 8.68
CA TYR A 13 -12.40 -11.57 8.62
C TYR A 13 -12.30 -10.48 9.68
N SER A 14 -12.36 -9.21 9.25
CA SER A 14 -12.27 -8.03 10.13
C SER A 14 -11.09 -8.07 11.11
N GLY A 15 -9.93 -8.59 10.67
CA GLY A 15 -8.71 -8.70 11.48
C GLY A 15 -8.60 -9.97 12.32
N PHE A 16 -9.64 -10.81 12.39
CA PHE A 16 -9.62 -12.08 13.10
C PHE A 16 -9.29 -13.24 12.15
N PRO A 17 -8.37 -14.15 12.50
CA PRO A 17 -8.10 -15.32 11.68
C PRO A 17 -9.31 -16.26 11.64
N LEU A 18 -9.77 -16.56 10.43
CA LEU A 18 -10.78 -17.58 10.17
C LEU A 18 -10.13 -18.96 10.10
N LEU A 19 -9.09 -19.07 9.26
CA LEU A 19 -8.41 -20.33 9.00
C LEU A 19 -6.93 -20.08 8.70
N SER A 20 -6.07 -20.84 9.37
CA SER A 20 -4.63 -20.86 9.15
C SER A 20 -4.22 -22.08 8.34
N ILE A 21 -3.22 -21.91 7.47
CA ILE A 21 -2.69 -22.92 6.55
C ILE A 21 -1.25 -23.19 6.95
N HIS A 22 -0.97 -24.42 7.36
CA HIS A 22 0.35 -24.87 7.79
C HIS A 22 0.85 -25.99 6.87
N ASP A 23 2.15 -26.00 6.60
CA ASP A 23 2.79 -27.10 5.89
C ASP A 23 2.89 -28.34 6.77
N TRP A 24 2.67 -29.51 6.18
CA TRP A 24 2.99 -30.80 6.79
C TRP A 24 4.51 -31.03 6.72
N PRO A 25 5.24 -31.25 7.83
CA PRO A 25 4.84 -31.93 9.07
C PRO A 25 4.73 -31.00 10.30
N ALA A 26 4.38 -29.73 10.15
CA ALA A 26 4.26 -28.77 11.26
C ALA A 26 3.12 -29.08 12.25
N ILE A 27 2.56 -30.30 12.25
CA ILE A 27 1.75 -30.79 13.36
C ILE A 27 2.62 -30.82 14.59
N VAL A 28 2.46 -29.78 15.39
CA VAL A 28 2.84 -29.78 16.81
C VAL A 28 1.90 -30.77 17.49
N ASN A 29 2.38 -31.49 18.51
CA ASN A 29 1.66 -32.47 19.34
C ASN A 29 0.36 -31.89 19.97
N SER A 30 -0.64 -31.61 19.16
CA SER A 30 -1.92 -31.06 19.56
C SER A 30 -2.86 -32.22 19.86
N THR A 31 -3.51 -32.16 21.01
CA THR A 31 -4.53 -33.15 21.41
C THR A 31 -5.90 -32.85 20.79
N HIS A 32 -6.02 -31.77 20.01
CA HIS A 32 -7.28 -31.26 19.45
C HIS A 32 -7.35 -31.38 17.92
N ILE A 33 -6.66 -32.39 17.36
CA ILE A 33 -6.66 -32.67 15.92
C ILE A 33 -7.93 -33.42 15.53
N GLU A 34 -8.73 -32.79 14.69
CA GLU A 34 -9.87 -33.39 14.02
C GLU A 34 -9.64 -33.41 12.51
N THR A 35 -10.45 -34.18 11.79
CA THR A 35 -10.43 -34.18 10.33
C THR A 35 -11.59 -33.36 9.82
N VAL A 36 -11.32 -32.39 8.94
CA VAL A 36 -12.34 -31.50 8.38
C VAL A 36 -12.34 -31.57 6.86
N GLN A 37 -13.51 -31.32 6.28
CA GLN A 37 -13.67 -31.24 4.83
C GLN A 37 -13.56 -29.78 4.35
N ILE A 38 -12.59 -29.51 3.48
CA ILE A 38 -12.38 -28.21 2.85
C ILE A 38 -12.47 -28.40 1.33
N GLY A 39 -13.64 -28.07 0.79
CA GLY A 39 -13.99 -28.39 -0.58
C GLY A 39 -13.97 -29.91 -0.81
N VAL A 40 -13.12 -30.36 -1.74
CA VAL A 40 -12.95 -31.80 -2.05
C VAL A 40 -11.89 -32.50 -1.19
N PHE A 41 -11.16 -31.74 -0.36
CA PHE A 41 -10.08 -32.27 0.45
C PHE A 41 -10.55 -32.59 1.87
N THR A 42 -10.00 -33.66 2.43
CA THR A 42 -10.18 -34.05 3.83
C THR A 42 -8.83 -33.87 4.50
N VAL A 43 -8.73 -32.91 5.42
CA VAL A 43 -7.44 -32.48 6.00
C VAL A 43 -7.48 -32.46 7.54
N PRO A 44 -6.35 -32.71 8.21
CA PRO A 44 -6.24 -32.50 9.65
C PRO A 44 -6.38 -31.02 9.99
N MET A 45 -7.10 -30.73 11.07
CA MET A 45 -7.27 -29.40 11.63
C MET A 45 -7.09 -29.43 13.15
N ASP A 46 -6.26 -28.54 13.66
CA ASP A 46 -6.26 -28.19 15.07
C ASP A 46 -7.43 -27.23 15.34
N THR A 47 -8.44 -27.71 16.06
CA THR A 47 -9.66 -26.94 16.34
C THR A 47 -9.43 -25.79 17.31
N SER A 48 -8.38 -25.86 18.15
CA SER A 48 -8.06 -24.81 19.12
C SER A 48 -7.43 -23.59 18.46
N SER A 49 -6.54 -23.81 17.49
CA SER A 49 -5.83 -22.75 16.75
C SER A 49 -6.47 -22.42 15.40
N LYS A 50 -7.46 -23.22 14.97
CA LYS A 50 -8.06 -23.18 13.63
C LYS A 50 -7.01 -23.31 12.53
N ALA A 51 -6.03 -24.17 12.74
CA ALA A 51 -4.95 -24.45 11.80
C ALA A 51 -5.23 -25.72 11.02
N THR A 52 -5.11 -25.67 9.71
CA THR A 52 -5.22 -26.83 8.81
C THR A 52 -3.85 -27.20 8.25
N TYR A 53 -3.60 -28.49 8.12
CA TYR A 53 -2.28 -29.01 7.75
C TYR A 53 -2.30 -29.65 6.36
N TRP A 54 -1.35 -29.24 5.51
CA TRP A 54 -1.37 -29.58 4.09
C TRP A 54 0.01 -30.00 3.59
N VAL A 55 0.04 -30.99 2.69
CA VAL A 55 1.28 -31.42 2.03
C VAL A 55 1.73 -30.42 0.97
N HIS A 56 0.77 -29.81 0.27
CA HIS A 56 1.02 -28.88 -0.83
C HIS A 56 0.38 -27.53 -0.54
N LYS A 57 1.21 -26.55 -0.18
CA LYS A 57 0.79 -25.22 0.23
C LYS A 57 -0.07 -24.47 -0.79
N LEU A 58 0.30 -24.50 -2.07
CA LEU A 58 -0.48 -23.81 -3.12
C LEU A 58 -1.87 -24.43 -3.30
N GLU A 59 -2.00 -25.75 -3.20
CA GLU A 59 -3.31 -26.40 -3.20
C GLU A 59 -4.12 -26.03 -1.96
N ALA A 60 -3.46 -25.95 -0.81
CA ALA A 60 -4.08 -25.52 0.45
C ALA A 60 -4.67 -24.12 0.32
N ILE A 61 -3.86 -23.14 -0.12
CA ILE A 61 -4.32 -21.75 -0.28
C ILE A 61 -5.48 -21.70 -1.27
N ARG A 62 -5.36 -22.33 -2.44
CA ARG A 62 -6.45 -22.36 -3.43
C ARG A 62 -7.75 -22.92 -2.84
N SER A 63 -7.66 -24.04 -2.13
CA SER A 63 -8.83 -24.74 -1.57
C SER A 63 -9.48 -23.93 -0.46
N VAL A 64 -8.68 -23.39 0.46
CA VAL A 64 -9.13 -22.55 1.56
C VAL A 64 -9.75 -21.25 1.06
N LEU A 65 -9.16 -20.58 0.07
CA LEU A 65 -9.75 -19.39 -0.52
C LEU A 65 -11.13 -19.68 -1.09
N ASN A 66 -11.26 -20.74 -1.91
CA ASN A 66 -12.54 -21.11 -2.50
C ASN A 66 -13.59 -21.46 -1.44
N TYR A 67 -13.20 -22.26 -0.44
CA TYR A 67 -14.06 -22.66 0.66
C TYR A 67 -14.58 -21.48 1.48
N VAL A 68 -13.69 -20.54 1.86
CA VAL A 68 -14.10 -19.34 2.61
C VAL A 68 -14.99 -18.45 1.75
N MET A 69 -14.68 -18.26 0.48
CA MET A 69 -15.52 -17.44 -0.40
C MET A 69 -16.92 -18.04 -0.59
N GLU A 70 -17.04 -19.36 -0.64
CA GLU A 70 -18.30 -20.08 -0.73
C GLU A 70 -19.13 -19.91 0.56
N ILE A 71 -18.54 -20.15 1.72
CA ILE A 71 -19.24 -20.03 3.02
C ILE A 71 -19.75 -18.62 3.28
N PHE A 72 -18.90 -17.63 3.04
CA PHE A 72 -19.24 -16.23 3.32
C PHE A 72 -19.98 -15.57 2.15
N ASN A 73 -20.17 -16.28 1.03
CA ASN A 73 -20.71 -15.75 -0.21
C ASN A 73 -20.08 -14.40 -0.59
N SER A 74 -18.75 -14.30 -0.46
CA SER A 74 -18.01 -13.04 -0.61
C SER A 74 -16.61 -13.29 -1.14
N GLU A 75 -16.20 -12.46 -2.09
CA GLU A 75 -14.83 -12.43 -2.61
C GLU A 75 -13.83 -11.94 -1.56
N ILE A 76 -12.59 -12.44 -1.65
CA ILE A 76 -11.46 -11.91 -0.88
C ILE A 76 -10.99 -10.60 -1.51
N LYS A 77 -11.05 -9.51 -0.75
CA LYS A 77 -10.73 -8.17 -1.24
C LYS A 77 -9.41 -7.59 -0.71
N CYS A 78 -8.80 -8.23 0.28
CA CYS A 78 -7.61 -7.73 0.95
C CYS A 78 -6.48 -8.77 0.95
N PHE A 79 -5.31 -8.36 0.49
CA PHE A 79 -4.12 -9.21 0.35
C PHE A 79 -2.93 -8.54 1.03
N ASP A 80 -2.29 -9.28 1.93
CA ASP A 80 -1.01 -8.92 2.54
C ASP A 80 -0.02 -10.05 2.24
N ILE A 81 0.81 -9.83 1.23
CA ILE A 81 1.76 -10.80 0.68
C ILE A 81 3.14 -10.43 1.21
N LYS A 82 3.70 -11.32 2.02
CA LYS A 82 4.94 -11.12 2.78
C LYS A 82 6.19 -11.35 1.95
N ASP A 83 7.33 -10.98 2.55
CA ASP A 83 8.62 -10.86 1.86
C ASP A 83 9.26 -12.21 1.55
N ASP A 84 8.84 -13.25 2.25
CA ASP A 84 9.33 -14.62 2.17
C ASP A 84 8.63 -15.46 1.08
N VAL A 85 7.61 -14.92 0.42
CA VAL A 85 6.85 -15.59 -0.64
C VAL A 85 7.74 -15.83 -1.87
N THR A 86 7.67 -17.05 -2.41
CA THR A 86 8.45 -17.49 -3.57
C THR A 86 7.92 -16.93 -4.88
N SER A 87 8.75 -16.96 -5.94
CA SER A 87 8.34 -16.51 -7.28
C SER A 87 7.14 -17.30 -7.83
N SER A 88 7.05 -18.61 -7.59
CA SER A 88 5.92 -19.44 -8.02
C SER A 88 4.62 -19.09 -7.28
N GLU A 89 4.70 -18.76 -6.00
CA GLU A 89 3.55 -18.30 -5.21
C GLU A 89 3.06 -16.92 -5.67
N LEU A 90 3.97 -15.99 -5.97
CA LEU A 90 3.63 -14.69 -6.56
C LEU A 90 2.99 -14.84 -7.95
N HIS A 91 3.58 -15.68 -8.81
CA HIS A 91 3.03 -15.99 -10.12
C HIS A 91 1.61 -16.53 -10.00
N TRP A 92 1.39 -17.51 -9.11
CA TRP A 92 0.08 -18.09 -8.88
C TRP A 92 -0.94 -17.06 -8.40
N ILE A 93 -0.61 -16.27 -7.36
CA ILE A 93 -1.59 -15.33 -6.80
C ILE A 93 -1.93 -14.20 -7.76
N PHE A 94 -0.97 -13.71 -8.56
CA PHE A 94 -1.26 -12.70 -9.58
C PHE A 94 -2.16 -13.26 -10.68
N ASN A 95 -1.88 -14.46 -11.20
CA ASN A 95 -2.78 -15.12 -12.15
C ASN A 95 -4.19 -15.31 -11.55
N TRP A 96 -4.28 -15.78 -10.31
CA TRP A 96 -5.55 -15.92 -9.60
C TRP A 96 -6.29 -14.56 -9.52
N MET A 97 -5.62 -13.47 -9.16
CA MET A 97 -6.23 -12.13 -9.11
C MET A 97 -6.72 -11.69 -10.49
N THR A 98 -5.92 -11.92 -11.54
CA THR A 98 -6.31 -11.53 -12.92
C THR A 98 -7.48 -12.32 -13.49
N SER A 99 -7.73 -13.53 -12.97
CA SER A 99 -8.90 -14.32 -13.34
C SER A 99 -10.22 -13.78 -12.75
N ARG A 100 -10.16 -12.78 -11.85
CA ARG A 100 -11.32 -12.22 -11.16
C ARG A 100 -11.76 -10.91 -11.79
N THR A 101 -13.06 -10.64 -11.74
CA THR A 101 -13.64 -9.32 -12.06
C THR A 101 -13.66 -8.37 -10.84
N THR A 102 -13.16 -8.86 -9.69
CA THR A 102 -13.12 -8.16 -8.40
C THR A 102 -12.28 -6.89 -8.46
N ILE A 103 -12.80 -5.81 -7.87
CA ILE A 103 -12.00 -4.64 -7.50
C ILE A 103 -11.51 -4.87 -6.07
N PHE A 104 -10.21 -5.09 -5.92
CA PHE A 104 -9.60 -5.36 -4.63
C PHE A 104 -9.57 -4.09 -3.79
N LYS A 105 -9.89 -4.22 -2.51
CA LYS A 105 -9.85 -3.10 -1.57
C LYS A 105 -8.40 -2.74 -1.28
N ALA A 106 -7.60 -3.72 -0.85
CA ALA A 106 -6.23 -3.49 -0.42
C ALA A 106 -5.28 -4.59 -0.91
N ILE A 107 -4.12 -4.19 -1.44
CA ILE A 107 -3.03 -5.11 -1.80
C ILE A 107 -1.72 -4.55 -1.26
N TYR A 108 -1.07 -5.32 -0.39
CA TYR A 108 0.28 -5.09 0.10
C TYR A 108 1.14 -6.24 -0.39
N VAL A 109 2.18 -5.97 -1.18
CA VAL A 109 2.98 -7.04 -1.79
C VAL A 109 4.44 -6.63 -1.93
N ASN A 110 5.33 -7.54 -1.56
CA ASN A 110 6.72 -7.47 -1.95
C ASN A 110 6.91 -8.13 -3.32
N ILE A 111 7.40 -7.35 -4.27
CA ILE A 111 7.50 -7.73 -5.68
C ILE A 111 8.95 -8.01 -6.11
N THR A 112 9.85 -8.23 -5.15
CA THR A 112 11.25 -8.62 -5.41
C THR A 112 11.31 -9.95 -6.16
N GLN A 113 10.46 -10.91 -5.82
CA GLN A 113 10.43 -12.26 -6.42
C GLN A 113 9.53 -12.38 -7.66
N ALA A 114 8.80 -11.32 -8.04
CA ALA A 114 7.89 -11.35 -9.20
C ALA A 114 8.67 -11.22 -10.52
N THR A 115 8.28 -11.97 -11.55
CA THR A 115 8.84 -11.80 -12.91
C THR A 115 8.29 -10.55 -13.61
N THR A 116 8.88 -10.14 -14.74
CA THR A 116 8.44 -8.91 -15.44
C THR A 116 7.04 -9.12 -16.02
N GLU A 117 6.81 -10.33 -16.51
CA GLU A 117 5.56 -10.85 -17.02
C GLU A 117 4.49 -10.82 -15.93
N ASP A 118 4.80 -11.29 -14.72
CA ASP A 118 3.90 -11.24 -13.56
C ASP A 118 3.46 -9.82 -13.21
N LEU A 119 4.39 -8.87 -13.18
CA LEU A 119 4.09 -7.47 -12.88
C LEU A 119 3.27 -6.82 -13.99
N ASN A 120 3.62 -7.06 -15.25
CA ASN A 120 2.86 -6.53 -16.38
C ASN A 120 1.43 -7.09 -16.37
N LEU A 121 1.28 -8.38 -16.13
CA LEU A 121 0.00 -9.05 -15.98
C LEU A 121 -0.82 -8.41 -14.83
N PHE A 122 -0.18 -8.20 -13.67
CA PHE A 122 -0.79 -7.55 -12.51
C PHE A 122 -1.27 -6.13 -12.85
N PHE A 123 -0.39 -5.27 -13.36
CA PHE A 123 -0.70 -3.86 -13.64
C PHE A 123 -1.74 -3.66 -14.75
N GLN A 124 -1.84 -4.60 -15.69
CA GLN A 124 -2.81 -4.52 -16.79
C GLN A 124 -4.21 -4.94 -16.36
N ASN A 125 -4.34 -5.90 -15.44
CA ASN A 125 -5.60 -6.61 -15.21
C ASN A 125 -6.15 -6.44 -13.80
N VAL A 126 -5.29 -6.23 -12.79
CA VAL A 126 -5.71 -6.08 -11.40
C VAL A 126 -6.22 -4.67 -11.14
N LYS A 127 -7.33 -4.55 -10.41
CA LYS A 127 -7.93 -3.27 -10.02
C LYS A 127 -7.91 -3.12 -8.51
N VAL A 128 -7.43 -1.97 -8.02
CA VAL A 128 -7.34 -1.66 -6.59
C VAL A 128 -8.04 -0.35 -6.27
N SER A 129 -8.91 -0.31 -5.26
CA SER A 129 -9.72 0.86 -4.93
C SER A 129 -9.24 1.68 -3.74
N ASP A 130 -8.55 1.09 -2.76
CA ASP A 130 -8.33 1.76 -1.48
C ASP A 130 -6.85 1.90 -1.14
N CYS A 131 -6.16 0.78 -0.90
CA CYS A 131 -4.78 0.75 -0.46
C CYS A 131 -3.91 -0.08 -1.40
N LEU A 132 -2.79 0.49 -1.84
CA LEU A 132 -1.79 -0.20 -2.64
C LEU A 132 -0.43 0.00 -2.02
N GLU A 133 0.26 -1.10 -1.72
CA GLU A 133 1.65 -1.09 -1.33
C GLU A 133 2.46 -2.06 -2.18
N LEU A 134 3.51 -1.53 -2.81
CA LEU A 134 4.43 -2.26 -3.66
C LEU A 134 5.85 -2.11 -3.09
N ARG A 135 6.32 -3.16 -2.42
CA ARG A 135 7.63 -3.22 -1.76
C ARG A 135 8.68 -3.91 -2.63
N GLY A 136 9.95 -3.56 -2.43
CA GLY A 136 11.09 -4.25 -3.01
C GLY A 136 11.55 -3.73 -4.38
N SER A 137 12.86 -3.89 -4.59
CA SER A 137 13.55 -3.51 -5.83
C SER A 137 13.47 -4.60 -6.87
N ARG A 138 13.42 -4.19 -8.14
CA ARG A 138 13.94 -5.03 -9.21
C ARG A 138 14.95 -4.21 -9.99
N ASN A 139 16.07 -4.84 -10.34
CA ASN A 139 17.12 -4.27 -11.16
C ASN A 139 16.71 -4.08 -12.64
N SER A 140 15.42 -4.18 -12.99
CA SER A 140 14.98 -4.10 -14.39
C SER A 140 14.19 -2.82 -14.69
N ASP A 141 14.72 -2.04 -15.62
CA ASP A 141 14.13 -0.80 -16.16
C ASP A 141 12.83 -1.02 -16.97
N ASN A 142 12.36 -2.26 -17.08
CA ASN A 142 11.29 -2.65 -18.04
C ASN A 142 9.88 -2.71 -17.45
N CYS A 143 9.68 -2.26 -16.20
CA CYS A 143 8.35 -2.18 -15.61
C CYS A 143 7.76 -0.78 -15.81
N ASN A 144 6.70 -0.67 -16.62
CA ASN A 144 6.01 0.60 -16.89
C ASN A 144 4.50 0.39 -16.74
N PRO A 145 3.94 0.51 -15.52
CA PRO A 145 2.52 0.31 -15.32
C PRO A 145 1.72 1.33 -16.15
N PRO A 146 0.54 0.95 -16.67
CA PRO A 146 -0.35 1.89 -17.30
C PRO A 146 -0.65 3.03 -16.33
N TYR A 147 -0.55 4.29 -16.77
CA TYR A 147 -0.77 5.46 -15.90
C TYR A 147 -2.13 5.42 -15.18
N ARG A 148 -3.15 4.77 -15.77
CA ARG A 148 -4.49 4.65 -15.18
C ARG A 148 -4.56 3.70 -13.99
N PHE A 149 -3.56 2.84 -13.78
CA PHE A 149 -3.58 1.82 -12.73
C PHE A 149 -3.78 2.43 -11.34
N PHE A 150 -3.14 3.56 -11.05
CA PHE A 150 -3.21 4.20 -9.73
C PHE A 150 -4.44 5.09 -9.52
N GLN A 151 -5.19 5.42 -10.58
CA GLN A 151 -6.29 6.38 -10.54
C GLN A 151 -7.45 5.95 -9.63
N SER A 152 -7.65 4.64 -9.50
CA SER A 152 -8.69 4.07 -8.65
C SER A 152 -8.31 4.02 -7.18
N VAL A 153 -7.02 4.08 -6.82
CA VAL A 153 -6.55 3.96 -5.43
C VAL A 153 -6.86 5.23 -4.66
N LYS A 154 -7.72 5.13 -3.65
CA LYS A 154 -8.31 6.30 -2.98
C LYS A 154 -7.66 6.67 -1.66
N HIS A 155 -7.05 5.74 -0.94
CA HIS A 155 -6.59 6.04 0.41
C HIS A 155 -5.07 6.11 0.49
N PHE A 156 -4.39 5.03 0.14
CA PHE A 156 -2.96 4.88 0.43
C PHE A 156 -2.20 4.31 -0.75
N ILE A 157 -1.14 5.00 -1.17
CA ILE A 157 -0.14 4.49 -2.11
C ILE A 157 1.21 4.49 -1.41
N ASN A 158 1.84 3.32 -1.31
CA ASN A 158 3.21 3.17 -0.85
C ASN A 158 4.02 2.39 -1.87
N ILE A 159 5.05 3.00 -2.44
CA ILE A 159 5.87 2.37 -3.47
C ILE A 159 7.33 2.58 -3.11
N THR A 160 8.05 1.48 -2.88
CA THR A 160 9.48 1.52 -2.58
C THR A 160 10.30 1.08 -3.78
N ASP A 161 11.43 1.74 -4.02
CA ASP A 161 12.51 1.25 -4.90
C ASP A 161 12.26 1.33 -6.41
N ARG A 162 11.72 2.46 -6.88
CA ARG A 162 11.10 2.49 -8.21
C ARG A 162 11.41 3.76 -8.99
N PHE A 163 12.68 3.83 -9.38
CA PHE A 163 13.22 4.68 -10.45
C PHE A 163 12.39 4.71 -11.74
N TRP A 164 11.53 3.71 -11.98
CA TRP A 164 10.62 3.65 -13.13
C TRP A 164 9.35 4.50 -12.98
N LEU A 165 9.00 4.96 -11.77
CA LEU A 165 7.90 5.91 -11.58
C LEU A 165 8.27 7.24 -12.22
N GLY A 166 7.83 7.44 -13.46
CA GLY A 166 7.89 8.73 -14.13
C GLY A 166 6.84 9.72 -13.61
N LYS A 167 7.08 11.01 -13.87
CA LYS A 167 6.21 12.15 -13.53
C LYS A 167 4.74 11.92 -13.92
N ARG A 168 4.49 11.37 -15.12
CA ARG A 168 3.13 11.04 -15.60
C ARG A 168 2.30 10.18 -14.64
N HIS A 169 2.94 9.37 -13.79
CA HIS A 169 2.23 8.55 -12.81
C HIS A 169 1.71 9.40 -11.65
N LEU A 170 2.44 10.44 -11.23
CA LEU A 170 1.98 11.37 -10.19
C LEU A 170 0.69 12.10 -10.61
N ASP A 171 0.51 12.38 -11.90
CA ASP A 171 -0.75 12.98 -12.40
C ASP A 171 -1.96 12.04 -12.26
N SER A 172 -1.74 10.73 -12.06
CA SER A 172 -2.82 9.76 -11.83
C SER A 172 -3.19 9.60 -10.35
N PHE A 173 -2.36 10.10 -9.44
CA PHE A 173 -2.57 9.91 -8.00
C PHE A 173 -3.68 10.84 -7.51
N ASN A 174 -4.72 10.24 -6.93
CA ASN A 174 -5.81 10.97 -6.27
C ASN A 174 -6.19 10.29 -4.93
N CYS A 175 -5.16 9.94 -4.17
CA CYS A 175 -5.24 9.30 -2.86
C CYS A 175 -4.99 10.29 -1.72
N THR A 176 -5.30 9.88 -0.50
CA THR A 176 -5.12 10.72 0.70
C THR A 176 -3.69 10.68 1.24
N VAL A 177 -2.99 9.56 1.04
CA VAL A 177 -1.66 9.30 1.60
C VAL A 177 -0.75 8.70 0.54
N ILE A 178 0.44 9.29 0.40
CA ILE A 178 1.48 8.87 -0.54
C ILE A 178 2.80 8.69 0.20
N TYR A 179 3.43 7.54 0.00
CA TYR A 179 4.81 7.26 0.40
C TYR A 179 5.59 6.74 -0.80
N LEU A 180 6.61 7.47 -1.24
CA LEU A 180 7.48 7.03 -2.34
C LEU A 180 8.93 7.08 -1.89
N SER A 181 9.64 5.96 -1.98
CA SER A 181 11.08 5.90 -1.70
C SER A 181 11.90 5.54 -2.92
N LYS A 182 13.15 5.99 -2.94
CA LYS A 182 14.14 5.83 -4.03
C LYS A 182 13.58 6.28 -5.39
N THR A 183 13.04 7.50 -5.44
CA THR A 183 12.50 8.08 -6.68
C THR A 183 13.56 8.86 -7.47
N ARG A 184 13.21 9.30 -8.70
CA ARG A 184 14.02 10.24 -9.48
C ARG A 184 13.55 11.69 -9.37
N PHE A 185 12.58 11.98 -8.50
CA PHE A 185 11.97 13.30 -8.42
C PHE A 185 12.91 14.30 -7.76
N SER A 186 13.16 15.41 -8.44
CA SER A 186 13.91 16.54 -7.89
C SER A 186 13.00 17.54 -7.19
N SER A 187 13.61 18.51 -6.51
CA SER A 187 12.92 19.69 -5.96
C SER A 187 12.13 20.44 -7.04
N GLU A 188 12.68 20.54 -8.26
CA GLU A 188 12.05 21.19 -9.42
C GLU A 188 10.83 20.39 -9.91
N ASP A 189 10.90 19.06 -9.88
CA ASP A 189 9.75 18.22 -10.21
C ASP A 189 8.62 18.43 -9.21
N MET A 190 8.96 18.48 -7.92
CA MET A 190 7.97 18.71 -6.85
C MET A 190 7.36 20.11 -6.93
N ASN A 191 8.13 21.14 -7.31
CA ASN A 191 7.61 22.49 -7.55
C ASN A 191 6.46 22.50 -8.58
N ILE A 192 6.57 21.75 -9.68
CA ILE A 192 5.51 21.64 -10.70
C ILE A 192 4.21 21.14 -10.06
N TYR A 193 4.27 20.13 -9.21
CA TYR A 193 3.09 19.55 -8.56
C TYR A 193 2.53 20.44 -7.45
N LEU A 194 3.38 21.17 -6.73
CA LEU A 194 2.93 22.17 -5.75
C LEU A 194 2.16 23.32 -6.42
N ARG A 195 2.64 23.83 -7.55
CA ARG A 195 1.92 24.85 -8.33
C ARG A 195 0.58 24.33 -8.84
N LYS A 196 0.56 23.13 -9.45
CA LYS A 196 -0.69 22.49 -9.88
C LYS A 196 -1.68 22.30 -8.73
N TRP A 197 -1.21 21.91 -7.54
CA TRP A 197 -2.08 21.77 -6.37
C TRP A 197 -2.57 23.11 -5.83
N LYS A 198 -1.72 24.15 -5.80
CA LYS A 198 -2.12 25.52 -5.42
C LYS A 198 -3.27 26.04 -6.31
N GLU A 199 -3.28 25.65 -7.57
CA GLU A 199 -4.36 25.92 -8.54
C GLU A 199 -5.55 24.94 -8.47
N GLY A 200 -5.50 23.92 -7.60
CA GLY A 200 -6.57 22.92 -7.47
C GLY A 200 -6.60 21.82 -8.53
N LYS A 201 -5.56 21.70 -9.37
CA LYS A 201 -5.56 20.82 -10.55
C LYS A 201 -5.16 19.37 -10.28
N THR A 202 -4.47 19.10 -9.17
CA THR A 202 -3.98 17.75 -8.80
C THR A 202 -4.03 17.55 -7.29
N PHE A 203 -3.89 16.31 -6.83
CA PHE A 203 -3.78 15.96 -5.40
C PHE A 203 -4.91 16.54 -4.53
N SER A 204 -6.13 16.62 -5.07
CA SER A 204 -7.26 17.29 -4.40
C SER A 204 -7.66 16.63 -3.08
N ARG A 205 -7.41 15.32 -2.96
CA ARG A 205 -7.68 14.50 -1.76
C ARG A 205 -6.47 14.35 -0.84
N LEU A 206 -5.31 14.88 -1.24
CA LEU A 206 -4.06 14.66 -0.50
C LEU A 206 -4.15 15.24 0.90
N LYS A 207 -3.67 14.45 1.86
CA LYS A 207 -3.49 14.84 3.26
C LYS A 207 -2.03 14.72 3.67
N LEU A 208 -1.37 13.65 3.25
CA LEU A 208 -0.01 13.34 3.66
C LEU A 208 0.79 12.79 2.49
N CYS A 209 1.96 13.36 2.24
CA CYS A 209 2.87 12.91 1.20
C CYS A 209 4.31 12.93 1.73
N PHE A 210 4.99 11.81 1.53
CA PHE A 210 6.43 11.70 1.72
C PHE A 210 7.05 11.12 0.45
N ILE A 211 8.05 11.82 -0.08
CA ILE A 211 8.74 11.43 -1.30
C ILE A 211 10.24 11.58 -1.05
N GLU A 212 11.00 10.51 -1.24
CA GLU A 212 12.44 10.62 -1.31
C GLU A 212 12.85 11.31 -2.61
N THR A 213 13.57 12.43 -2.51
CA THR A 213 13.98 13.26 -3.64
C THR A 213 15.47 13.08 -3.98
N THR A 214 15.84 13.45 -5.21
CA THR A 214 17.24 13.37 -5.66
C THR A 214 18.12 14.48 -5.09
N ASP A 215 17.52 15.60 -4.68
CA ASP A 215 18.21 16.75 -4.11
C ASP A 215 17.42 17.38 -2.94
N VAL A 216 18.03 18.38 -2.31
CA VAL A 216 17.43 19.25 -1.29
C VAL A 216 17.70 20.68 -1.72
N ASN A 217 16.87 21.21 -2.62
CA ASN A 217 17.00 22.57 -3.14
C ASN A 217 15.71 23.35 -2.88
N VAL A 218 15.69 24.08 -1.76
CA VAL A 218 14.54 24.88 -1.32
C VAL A 218 14.21 25.98 -2.33
N GLU A 219 15.23 26.63 -2.92
CA GLU A 219 15.04 27.70 -3.90
C GLU A 219 14.28 27.18 -5.13
N LYS A 220 14.70 26.04 -5.70
CA LYS A 220 14.01 25.39 -6.82
C LYS A 220 12.64 24.84 -6.44
N LEU A 221 12.50 24.31 -5.23
CA LEU A 221 11.23 23.78 -4.75
C LEU A 221 10.14 24.87 -4.71
N LEU A 222 10.52 26.09 -4.33
CA LEU A 222 9.59 27.20 -4.07
C LEU A 222 9.65 28.29 -5.15
N GLU A 223 10.42 28.08 -6.22
CA GLU A 223 10.60 29.04 -7.30
C GLU A 223 9.24 29.49 -7.87
N GLY A 224 9.07 30.82 -7.93
CA GLY A 224 7.85 31.44 -8.45
C GLY A 224 6.60 31.24 -7.59
N MET A 225 6.74 30.78 -6.34
CA MET A 225 5.62 30.59 -5.41
C MET A 225 5.63 31.63 -4.29
N ASP A 226 4.48 32.26 -4.06
CA ASP A 226 4.20 32.98 -2.82
C ASP A 226 3.93 31.98 -1.69
N VAL A 227 4.78 32.03 -0.66
CA VAL A 227 4.82 31.09 0.48
C VAL A 227 5.07 31.84 1.78
N THR A 228 4.59 31.28 2.88
CA THR A 228 4.87 31.80 4.24
C THR A 228 5.86 30.88 4.93
N GLU A 229 7.04 31.40 5.28
CA GLU A 229 8.01 30.63 6.05
C GLU A 229 7.49 30.36 7.47
N VAL A 230 7.68 29.12 7.92
CA VAL A 230 7.34 28.70 9.27
C VAL A 230 8.66 28.44 10.01
N PRO A 231 8.94 29.18 11.10
CA PRO A 231 10.18 29.04 11.84
C PRO A 231 10.44 27.61 12.31
N LEU A 232 11.70 27.19 12.32
CA LEU A 232 12.11 25.82 12.66
C LEU A 232 11.69 25.39 14.09
N GLU A 233 11.58 26.37 14.98
CA GLU A 233 11.20 26.28 16.38
C GLU A 233 9.70 26.01 16.52
N THR A 234 8.91 26.31 15.48
CA THR A 234 7.48 26.03 15.46
C THR A 234 7.25 24.54 15.24
N VAL A 235 6.70 23.89 16.27
CA VAL A 235 6.38 22.46 16.25
C VAL A 235 4.87 22.26 16.15
N ARG A 236 4.40 21.69 15.03
CA ARG A 236 3.00 21.32 14.82
C ARG A 236 2.85 19.80 14.87
N LYS A 237 1.80 19.33 15.56
CA LYS A 237 1.43 17.91 15.58
C LYS A 237 0.37 17.67 14.50
N TYR A 238 0.64 16.73 13.61
CA TYR A 238 -0.24 16.32 12.53
C TYR A 238 -0.83 14.95 12.84
N LYS A 239 -2.14 14.89 13.11
CA LYS A 239 -2.83 13.62 13.42
C LYS A 239 -3.14 12.86 12.14
N THR A 240 -2.52 11.70 11.96
CA THR A 240 -2.81 10.78 10.85
C THR A 240 -4.19 10.14 11.00
N GLN A 241 -4.73 9.57 9.92
CA GLN A 241 -5.99 8.83 9.98
C GLN A 241 -5.99 7.68 11.00
N ARG A 242 -4.84 7.04 11.22
CA ARG A 242 -4.68 5.95 12.21
C ARG A 242 -4.59 6.44 13.66
N GLY A 243 -4.75 7.74 13.91
CA GLY A 243 -4.68 8.33 15.24
C GLY A 243 -3.27 8.63 15.73
N ASN A 244 -2.23 8.23 15.00
CA ASN A 244 -0.83 8.55 15.32
C ASN A 244 -0.53 10.02 14.99
N TYR A 245 0.47 10.59 15.68
CA TYR A 245 0.93 11.95 15.44
C TYR A 245 2.28 11.97 14.71
N ILE A 246 2.37 12.79 13.66
CA ILE A 246 3.62 13.16 13.00
C ILE A 246 4.00 14.55 13.47
N THR A 247 5.27 14.74 13.81
CA THR A 247 5.79 16.04 14.24
C THR A 247 6.32 16.81 13.04
N ILE A 248 5.73 17.96 12.73
CA ILE A 248 6.15 18.86 11.66
C ILE A 248 6.84 20.06 12.31
N ARG A 249 8.12 20.28 11.98
CA ARG A 249 8.95 21.38 12.51
C ARG A 249 9.22 22.39 11.41
N GLY A 250 8.82 23.65 11.55
CA GLY A 250 9.02 24.65 10.50
C GLY A 250 8.49 24.26 9.12
N GLY A 251 9.12 24.80 8.08
CA GLY A 251 8.82 24.56 6.67
C GLY A 251 8.21 25.77 5.99
N PHE A 252 7.41 25.54 4.95
CA PHE A 252 6.80 26.60 4.16
C PHE A 252 5.33 26.31 3.98
N ASP A 253 4.48 27.25 4.42
CA ASP A 253 3.05 27.18 4.23
C ASP A 253 2.68 27.72 2.86
N ILE A 254 1.88 26.94 2.14
CA ILE A 254 1.35 27.22 0.80
C ILE A 254 -0.16 27.19 0.89
N THR A 255 -0.79 28.32 0.55
CA THR A 255 -2.25 28.45 0.52
C THR A 255 -2.76 28.17 -0.89
N ARG A 256 -3.61 27.15 -1.03
CA ARG A 256 -4.35 26.83 -2.25
C ARG A 256 -5.43 27.88 -2.52
N HIS A 257 -5.87 28.01 -3.78
CA HIS A 257 -6.88 28.99 -4.19
C HIS A 257 -8.20 28.96 -3.39
N ASP A 258 -8.54 27.82 -2.76
CA ASP A 258 -9.73 27.63 -1.93
C ASP A 258 -9.48 27.88 -0.43
N GLY A 259 -8.31 28.41 -0.07
CA GLY A 259 -7.91 28.69 1.31
C GLY A 259 -7.36 27.49 2.07
N VAL A 260 -7.28 26.30 1.46
CA VAL A 260 -6.66 25.13 2.09
C VAL A 260 -5.15 25.34 2.18
N VAL A 261 -4.58 25.15 3.37
CA VAL A 261 -3.15 25.35 3.63
C VAL A 261 -2.43 24.01 3.63
N ALA A 262 -1.27 23.96 2.98
CA ALA A 262 -0.31 22.87 3.13
C ALA A 262 1.00 23.39 3.71
N THR A 263 1.68 22.55 4.48
CA THR A 263 3.08 22.78 4.87
C THR A 263 3.97 21.83 4.12
N VAL A 264 5.01 22.36 3.50
CA VAL A 264 6.05 21.57 2.85
C VAL A 264 7.40 21.74 3.53
N ASN A 265 8.19 20.68 3.50
CA ASN A 265 9.55 20.63 4.00
C ASN A 265 10.37 19.77 3.03
N ILE A 266 11.63 20.13 2.83
CA ILE A 266 12.61 19.27 2.17
C ILE A 266 13.86 19.19 3.02
N ARG A 267 14.33 17.97 3.30
CA ARG A 267 15.38 17.71 4.29
C ARG A 267 16.34 16.66 3.80
N ARG A 268 17.58 16.78 4.25
CA ARG A 268 18.58 15.73 4.11
C ARG A 268 18.58 14.87 5.37
N TRP A 269 18.24 13.60 5.21
CA TRP A 269 18.45 12.57 6.23
C TRP A 269 19.75 11.80 5.93
N PRO A 270 20.30 11.04 6.91
CA PRO A 270 21.52 10.26 6.68
C PRO A 270 21.43 9.26 5.52
N THR A 271 20.22 8.75 5.25
CA THR A 271 20.00 7.67 4.27
C THR A 271 19.32 8.13 2.98
N ALA A 272 18.64 9.29 2.98
CA ALA A 272 17.91 9.82 1.83
C ALA A 272 17.59 11.31 2.00
N ASN A 273 17.31 12.00 0.89
CA ASN A 273 16.63 13.29 0.97
C ASN A 273 15.12 13.05 0.99
N GLU A 274 14.37 13.81 1.76
CA GLU A 274 12.93 13.65 1.91
C GLU A 274 12.22 14.98 1.69
N PHE A 275 11.24 14.95 0.80
CA PHE A 275 10.21 15.95 0.67
C PHE A 275 8.97 15.50 1.45
N THR A 276 8.53 16.32 2.40
CA THR A 276 7.31 16.16 3.18
C THR A 276 6.29 17.20 2.75
N TRP A 277 5.05 16.77 2.56
CA TRP A 277 3.92 17.65 2.26
C TRP A 277 2.68 17.21 3.04
N VAL A 278 2.24 18.06 3.96
CA VAL A 278 1.05 17.85 4.78
C VAL A 278 -0.02 18.89 4.48
N VAL A 279 -1.28 18.49 4.43
CA VAL A 279 -2.41 19.39 4.15
C VAL A 279 -3.29 19.53 5.39
N TRP A 280 -3.60 20.77 5.75
CA TRP A 280 -4.39 21.18 6.91
C TRP A 280 -5.87 21.47 6.55
N PRO A 281 -6.82 21.31 7.48
CA PRO A 281 -6.64 20.62 8.75
C PRO A 281 -6.28 19.14 8.51
N ASP A 282 -5.62 18.55 9.49
CA ASP A 282 -5.41 17.11 9.54
C ASP A 282 -6.76 16.38 9.72
N TRP A 283 -6.76 15.12 10.13
CA TRP A 283 -8.00 14.34 10.27
C TRP A 283 -8.89 14.73 11.47
N ILE A 284 -8.65 15.88 12.12
CA ILE A 284 -9.39 16.34 13.32
C ILE A 284 -10.90 16.61 13.08
N ARG A 285 -11.41 16.63 11.84
CA ARG A 285 -12.85 16.89 11.55
C ARG A 285 -13.68 15.73 10.98
N ALA A 286 -13.18 14.51 10.90
CA ALA A 286 -13.92 13.38 10.30
C ALA A 286 -14.46 12.33 11.32
N ILE A 287 -14.70 12.70 12.58
CA ILE A 287 -15.12 11.75 13.64
C ILE A 287 -16.64 11.78 13.93
N HIS A 288 -17.43 12.61 13.23
CA HIS A 288 -18.88 12.46 13.27
C HIS A 288 -19.38 11.77 12.00
N GLY A 289 -19.44 10.44 12.08
CA GLY A 289 -20.21 9.61 11.15
C GLY A 289 -19.36 8.93 10.08
N GLU A 290 -18.57 7.94 10.48
CA GLU A 290 -18.38 6.65 9.78
C GLU A 290 -17.17 5.95 10.40
N SER A 291 -17.43 5.01 11.31
CA SER A 291 -16.43 4.04 11.72
C SER A 291 -16.16 3.13 10.52
N ILE A 292 -15.09 3.41 9.77
CA ILE A 292 -14.53 2.41 8.86
C ILE A 292 -13.57 1.55 9.67
N ILE A 293 -14.16 0.71 10.54
CA ILE A 293 -13.55 -0.53 10.98
C ILE A 293 -14.35 -1.61 10.25
N GLY A 294 -13.73 -2.21 9.24
CA GLY A 294 -14.33 -3.19 8.33
C GLY A 294 -13.38 -3.56 7.21
#